data_AF-A0A660DXX1-F1
#
_entry.id   AF-A0A660DXX1-F1
#
_cell.length_a   1.000
_cell.length_b   1.000
_cell.length_c   1.000
_cell.angle_alpha   90.00
_cell.angle_beta   90.00
_cell.angle_gamma   90.00
#
_symmetry.space_group_name_H-M   'P 1'
#
loop_
_entity.id
_entity.type
_entity.pdbx_description
1 polymer ?
#
loop_
_entity_poly.entity_id
_entity_poly.type
_entity_poly.pdbx_seq_one_letter_code
_entity_poly.pdbx_strand_id
1 'polypeptide(L)' 'MKNDEVLKSYEVWYWGYDKDNRGQTQMLRRDVLVSESMLKRFLSPIEYSYYEFVVGDGERWIVADALIMQLVEKTGE' A
#
# COMPACT_ATOMS: atom_id res chain seq x y z
N MET A 1 -19.22 -8.90 17.36
CA MET A 1 -18.74 -9.45 16.06
C MET A 1 -17.66 -8.51 15.56
N LYS A 2 -16.46 -9.02 15.28
CA LYS A 2 -15.51 -8.27 14.44
C LYS A 2 -16.12 -8.29 13.04
N ASN A 3 -16.45 -7.12 12.48
CA ASN A 3 -16.73 -7.06 11.06
C ASN A 3 -15.41 -7.41 10.37
N ASP A 4 -15.33 -8.58 9.76
CA ASP A 4 -14.22 -8.90 8.88
C ASP A 4 -14.33 -7.94 7.70
N GLU A 5 -13.50 -6.90 7.73
CA GLU A 5 -13.50 -5.86 6.72
C GLU A 5 -13.07 -6.49 5.39
N VAL A 6 -13.90 -6.34 4.35
CA VAL A 6 -13.59 -6.91 3.03
C VAL A 6 -12.31 -6.27 2.50
N LEU A 7 -11.31 -7.12 2.26
CA LEU A 7 -10.04 -6.70 1.66
C LEU A 7 -10.12 -6.81 0.14
N LYS A 8 -9.64 -5.78 -0.55
CA LYS A 8 -9.53 -5.74 -2.01
C LYS A 8 -8.08 -5.64 -2.45
N SER A 9 -7.78 -6.17 -3.63
CA SER A 9 -6.43 -6.17 -4.19
C SER A 9 -6.07 -4.84 -4.85
N TYR A 10 -4.92 -4.29 -4.46
CA TYR A 10 -4.32 -3.09 -5.04
C TYR A 10 -2.85 -3.32 -5.33
N GLU A 11 -2.26 -2.39 -6.08
CA GLU A 11 -0.83 -2.22 -6.22
C GLU A 11 -0.42 -0.86 -5.64
N VAL A 12 0.55 -0.86 -4.72
CA VAL A 12 1.18 0.35 -4.20
C VAL A 12 2.43 0.63 -5.01
N TRP A 13 2.51 1.82 -5.60
CA TRP A 13 3.71 2.34 -6.25
C TRP A 13 4.43 3.22 -5.25
N TYR A 14 5.71 2.97 -5.01
CA TYR A 14 6.47 3.67 -3.98
C TYR A 14 7.94 3.85 -4.34
N TRP A 15 8.58 4.89 -3.78
CA TRP A 15 10.03 5.03 -3.85
C TRP A 15 10.72 4.08 -2.87
N GLY A 16 11.70 3.33 -3.34
CA GLY A 16 12.48 2.44 -2.49
C GLY A 16 13.80 2.01 -3.10
N TYR A 17 14.51 1.14 -2.38
CA TYR A 17 15.75 0.55 -2.84
C TYR A 17 15.50 -0.88 -3.32
N ASP A 18 16.02 -1.17 -4.51
CA ASP A 18 16.13 -2.54 -4.96
C ASP A 18 17.41 -3.16 -4.41
N LYS A 19 17.26 -4.28 -3.71
CA LYS A 19 18.37 -5.00 -3.07
C LYS A 19 19.41 -5.47 -4.10
N ASP A 20 18.98 -5.68 -5.35
CA ASP A 20 19.80 -6.17 -6.46
C ASP A 20 20.41 -5.00 -7.26
N ASN A 21 19.92 -3.76 -7.05
CA ASN A 21 20.46 -2.53 -7.62
C ASN A 21 20.66 -1.44 -6.54
N ARG A 22 21.63 -1.66 -5.66
CA ARG A 22 21.88 -0.85 -4.45
C ARG A 22 22.34 0.59 -4.70
N GLY A 23 22.53 0.99 -5.95
CA GLY A 23 23.11 2.30 -6.32
C GLY A 23 22.10 3.44 -6.39
N GLN A 24 20.79 3.15 -6.43
CA GLN A 24 19.80 4.18 -6.75
C GLN A 24 18.42 3.88 -6.14
N THR A 25 17.77 4.92 -5.61
CA THR A 25 16.34 4.89 -5.30
C THR A 25 15.55 4.81 -6.60
N GLN A 26 14.64 3.84 -6.70
CA GLN A 26 13.80 3.66 -7.87
C GLN A 26 12.33 3.46 -7.49
N MET A 27 11.45 3.62 -8.47
CA MET A 27 10.04 3.38 -8.29
C MET A 27 9.79 1.87 -8.29
N LEU A 28 9.23 1.36 -7.19
CA LEU A 28 8.90 -0.02 -6.97
C LEU A 28 7.38 -0.18 -6.92
N ARG A 29 6.93 -1.43 -7.12
CA ARG A 29 5.53 -1.82 -7.04
C ARG A 29 5.38 -2.97 -6.06
N ARG A 30 4.31 -2.97 -5.27
CA ARG A 30 4.00 -4.07 -4.36
C ARG A 30 2.51 -4.34 -4.35
N ASP A 31 2.18 -5.62 -4.49
CA ASP A 31 0.83 -6.12 -4.35
C ASP A 31 0.41 -6.07 -2.89
N VAL A 32 -0.76 -5.48 -2.66
CA VAL A 32 -1.31 -5.31 -1.32
C VAL A 32 -2.80 -5.61 -1.30
N LEU A 33 -3.28 -5.90 -0.11
CA LEU A 33 -4.69 -5.95 0.24
C LEU A 33 -5.03 -4.70 1.06
N VAL A 34 -6.11 -4.02 0.68
CA VAL A 34 -6.56 -2.76 1.27
C VAL A 34 -7.99 -2.92 1.74
N SER A 35 -8.24 -2.51 2.98
CA SER A 35 -9.58 -2.44 3.54
C SER A 35 -10.27 -1.13 3.15
N GLU A 36 -11.60 -1.10 3.24
CA GLU A 36 -12.36 0.12 2.91
C GLU A 36 -11.98 1.31 3.80
N SER A 37 -11.75 1.10 5.10
CA SER A 37 -11.30 2.13 6.03
C SER A 37 -9.92 2.67 5.67
N MET A 38 -9.00 1.81 5.26
CA MET A 38 -7.68 2.22 4.81
C MET A 38 -7.80 3.03 3.51
N LEU A 39 -8.58 2.57 2.53
CA LEU A 39 -8.82 3.35 1.31
C LEU A 39 -9.42 4.73 1.61
N LYS A 40 -10.40 4.81 2.52
CA LYS A 40 -10.98 6.09 2.98
C LYS A 40 -9.95 7.00 3.63
N ARG A 41 -9.04 6.41 4.42
CA ARG A 41 -7.92 7.14 5.05
C ARG A 41 -6.97 7.69 3.98
N PHE A 42 -6.64 6.90 2.96
CA PHE A 42 -5.75 7.29 1.86
C PHE A 42 -6.33 8.41 1.00
N LEU A 43 -7.64 8.40 0.76
CA LEU A 43 -8.35 9.43 -0.02
C LEU A 43 -8.78 10.64 0.83
N SER A 44 -8.48 10.63 2.12
CA SER A 44 -8.85 11.69 3.04
C SER A 44 -8.01 12.95 2.77
N PRO A 45 -8.56 14.16 2.93
CA PRO A 45 -7.76 15.38 2.94
C PRO A 45 -6.91 15.52 4.21
N ILE A 46 -7.10 14.64 5.21
CA ILE A 46 -6.26 14.60 6.42
C ILE A 46 -4.91 13.98 6.05
N GLU A 47 -3.83 14.69 6.35
CA GLU A 47 -2.48 14.17 6.15
C GLU A 47 -2.14 13.13 7.22
N TYR A 48 -1.61 11.98 6.78
CA TYR A 48 -1.12 10.93 7.65
C TYR A 48 0.36 10.71 7.37
N SER A 49 1.17 10.43 8.40
CA SER A 49 2.61 10.18 8.20
C SER A 49 2.91 8.83 7.54
N TYR A 50 1.98 7.89 7.63
CA TYR A 50 2.11 6.53 7.10
C TYR A 50 0.76 5.87 6.84
N TYR A 51 0.81 4.78 6.11
CA TYR A 51 -0.29 3.85 5.90
C TYR A 51 0.13 2.41 6.17
N GLU A 52 -0.86 1.57 6.49
CA GLU A 52 -0.67 0.14 6.71
C GLU A 52 -1.41 -0.64 5.63
N PHE A 53 -0.70 -1.54 4.97
CA PHE A 53 -1.25 -2.43 3.96
C PHE A 53 -1.08 -3.88 4.39
N VAL A 54 -1.96 -4.76 3.92
CA VAL A 54 -1.80 -6.19 4.14
C VAL A 54 -1.08 -6.80 2.93
N VAL A 55 -0.10 -7.67 3.15
CA VAL A 55 0.70 -8.30 2.09
C VAL A 55 0.84 -9.80 2.33
N GLY A 56 1.02 -10.57 1.25
CA GLY A 56 1.19 -12.02 1.31
C GLY A 56 0.06 -12.70 2.10
N ASP A 57 0.44 -13.49 3.12
CA ASP A 57 -0.47 -14.29 3.94
C ASP A 57 -1.08 -13.53 5.13
N GLY A 58 -1.12 -12.19 5.08
CA GLY A 58 -1.72 -11.36 6.13
C GLY A 58 -0.73 -10.50 6.93
N GLU A 59 0.52 -10.40 6.48
CA GLU A 59 1.52 -9.53 7.10
C GLU A 59 1.12 -8.05 6.93
N ARG A 60 1.40 -7.22 7.93
CA ARG A 60 1.24 -5.77 7.83
C ARG A 60 2.51 -5.11 7.33
N TRP A 61 2.38 -4.34 6.27
CA TRP A 61 3.44 -3.52 5.73
C TRP A 61 3.14 -2.04 5.97
N ILE A 62 4.02 -1.37 6.72
CA ILE A 62 3.90 0.05 7.07
C ILE A 62 4.77 0.86 6.11
N VAL A 63 4.19 1.90 5.50
CA VAL A 63 4.87 2.74 4.51
C VAL A 63 4.62 4.20 4.83
N ALA A 64 5.69 5.00 4.86
CA ALA A 64 5.57 6.43 5.02
C ALA A 64 4.85 7.05 3.81
N ASP A 65 3.92 7.97 4.06
CA ASP A 65 3.11 8.64 3.01
C ASP A 65 3.99 9.26 1.93
N ALA A 66 5.07 9.95 2.34
CA ALA A 66 6.04 10.59 1.44
C ALA A 66 6.74 9.63 0.46
N LEU A 67 6.65 8.31 0.66
CA LEU A 67 7.20 7.32 -0.26
C LEU A 67 6.16 6.81 -1.26
N ILE A 68 4.86 6.95 -0.98
CA ILE A 68 3.79 6.44 -1.83
C ILE A 68 3.55 7.41 -2.96
N MET A 69 3.59 6.88 -4.17
CA MET A 69 3.30 7.63 -5.39
C MET A 69 1.86 7.41 -5.83
N GLN A 70 1.39 6.16 -5.82
CA GLN A 70 0.07 5.78 -6.29
C GLN A 70 -0.44 4.54 -5.58
N LEU A 71 -1.77 4.44 -5.46
CA LEU A 71 -2.50 3.25 -5.05
C LEU A 71 -3.49 2.89 -6.17
N VAL A 72 -3.30 1.75 -6.82
CA VAL A 72 -4.06 1.36 -8.02
C VAL A 72 -4.88 0.11 -7.73
N GLU A 73 -6.20 0.15 -7.90
CA GLU A 73 -7.05 -1.04 -7.72
C GLU A 73 -6.77 -2.05 -8.83
N LYS A 74 -6.53 -3.31 -8.45
CA LYS A 74 -6.42 -4.41 -9.42
C LYS A 74 -7.82 -4.87 -9.77
N THR A 75 -8.40 -4.32 -10.83
CA THR A 75 -9.63 -4.87 -11.42
C THR A 75 -9.28 -6.21 -12.05
N GLY A 76 -10.00 -7.28 -11.67
CA GLY A 76 -9.69 -8.64 -12.13
C GLY A 76 -9.62 -8.73 -13.67
N GLU A 77 -8.54 -9.34 -14.16
CA GLU A 77 -8.49 -9.97 -15.49
C GLU A 77 -9.19 -11.34 -15.45
#